data_AF-A0A084Y100-F1
#
_entry.id   AF-A0A084Y100-F1
#
_cell.length_a   1.000
_cell.length_b   1.000
_cell.length_c   1.000
_cell.angle_alpha   90.00
_cell.angle_beta   90.00
_cell.angle_gamma   90.00
#
_symmetry.space_group_name_H-M   'P 1'
#
loop_
_entity.id
_entity.type
_entity.pdbx_description
1 polymer ?
#
loop_
_entity_poly.entity_id
_entity_poly.type
_entity_poly.pdbx_seq_one_letter_code
_entity_poly.pdbx_strand_id
1 'polypeptide(L)'
;MEKIIRRYSAYFPRWCQAFGDHEPDPVGEARAVEWLVGADSVGVIVLPEIRYRLMHELLGENHPEIEFHRRSIRLNRHHYDEVEVLGHPGYAALRELLLGSEEAHMFLAYHLIYPPGTRIIAVSRKPPLGLLYKEMAPLTVSVFE
;
A
#
# COMPACT_ATOMS: atom_id res chain seq x y z
N MET A 1 -11.05 13.14 7.00
CA MET A 1 -11.26 12.15 8.07
C MET A 1 -9.94 11.52 8.44
N GLU A 2 -9.60 11.47 9.74
CA GLU A 2 -8.43 10.74 10.23
C GLU A 2 -8.74 9.24 10.29
N LYS A 3 -7.75 8.43 9.93
CA LYS A 3 -7.81 6.96 9.90
C LYS A 3 -6.55 6.38 10.52
N ILE A 4 -6.69 5.24 11.16
CA ILE A 4 -5.58 4.49 11.74
C ILE A 4 -5.36 3.23 10.89
N ILE A 5 -4.15 3.10 10.36
CA ILE A 5 -3.69 1.92 9.64
C ILE A 5 -2.76 1.11 10.54
N ARG A 6 -3.14 -0.13 10.84
CA ARG A 6 -2.26 -1.08 11.53
C ARG A 6 -1.17 -1.53 10.58
N ARG A 7 0.09 -1.45 11.00
CA ARG A 7 1.24 -1.80 10.15
C ARG A 7 1.85 -3.11 10.59
N TYR A 8 2.36 -3.86 9.63
CA TYR A 8 2.98 -5.15 9.90
C TYR A 8 4.30 -5.33 9.14
N SER A 9 5.30 -5.86 9.83
CA SER A 9 6.54 -6.35 9.23
C SER A 9 6.60 -7.88 9.31
N ALA A 10 7.25 -8.51 8.35
CA ALA A 10 7.42 -9.95 8.36
C ALA A 10 8.42 -10.38 9.45
N TYR A 11 8.13 -11.46 10.17
CA TYR A 11 9.08 -12.05 11.14
C TYR A 11 10.36 -12.54 10.46
N PHE A 12 10.21 -13.13 9.27
CA PHE A 12 11.31 -13.75 8.54
C PHE A 12 11.67 -12.90 7.31
N PRO A 13 12.96 -12.59 7.09
CA PRO A 13 13.39 -11.83 5.93
C PRO A 13 12.91 -12.45 4.63
N ARG A 14 12.34 -11.61 3.76
CA ARG A 14 11.79 -11.97 2.44
C ARG A 14 10.54 -12.85 2.46
N TRP A 15 10.05 -13.28 3.61
CA TRP A 15 8.76 -13.97 3.70
C TRP A 15 7.64 -12.95 3.65
N CYS A 16 6.65 -13.23 2.82
CA CYS A 16 5.41 -12.47 2.74
C CYS A 16 4.28 -13.46 2.44
N GLN A 17 3.05 -13.14 2.81
CA GLN A 17 1.88 -13.84 2.29
C GLN A 17 1.62 -13.45 0.84
N ALA A 18 0.94 -14.33 0.10
CA ALA A 18 0.46 -14.00 -1.23
C ALA A 18 -0.60 -12.89 -1.12
N PHE A 19 -0.63 -11.98 -2.09
CA PHE A 19 -1.63 -10.90 -2.16
C PHE A 19 -3.05 -11.48 -2.37
N GLY A 20 -3.14 -12.62 -3.04
CA GLY A 20 -4.40 -13.27 -3.41
C GLY A 20 -4.85 -12.88 -4.81
N ASP A 21 -6.06 -13.30 -5.15
CA ASP A 21 -6.68 -13.02 -6.43
C ASP A 21 -6.89 -11.51 -6.61
N HIS A 22 -6.50 -11.02 -7.78
CA HIS A 22 -6.59 -9.61 -8.13
C HIS A 22 -6.62 -9.47 -9.65
N GLU A 23 -7.19 -8.36 -10.10
CA GLU A 23 -7.07 -7.97 -11.49
C GLU A 23 -5.75 -7.19 -11.65
N PRO A 24 -4.82 -7.64 -12.53
CA PRO A 24 -3.62 -6.88 -12.82
C PRO A 24 -4.01 -5.59 -13.55
N ASP A 25 -3.24 -4.52 -13.33
CA ASP A 25 -3.44 -3.25 -14.01
C ASP A 25 -3.20 -3.44 -15.53
N PRO A 26 -4.23 -3.30 -16.39
CA PRO A 26 -4.08 -3.51 -17.82
C PRO A 26 -3.17 -2.45 -18.48
N VAL A 27 -2.87 -1.35 -17.79
CA VAL A 27 -1.98 -0.27 -18.25
C VAL A 27 -0.69 -0.21 -17.41
N GLY A 28 -0.51 -1.10 -16.43
CA GLY A 28 0.55 -1.03 -15.43
C GLY A 28 1.90 -1.58 -15.90
N GLU A 29 1.93 -2.38 -16.95
CA GLU A 29 3.16 -3.02 -17.43
C GLU A 29 4.17 -1.93 -17.87
N ALA A 30 5.36 -1.94 -17.27
CA ALA A 30 6.43 -0.94 -17.41
C ALA A 30 6.17 0.47 -16.82
N ARG A 31 5.14 0.68 -16.00
CA ARG A 31 4.95 1.94 -15.27
C ARG A 31 5.75 1.99 -13.96
N ALA A 32 5.97 3.22 -13.48
CA ALA A 32 6.63 3.45 -12.19
C ALA A 32 5.81 2.92 -11.00
N VAL A 33 4.48 2.89 -11.18
CA VAL A 33 3.47 2.44 -10.23
C VAL A 33 2.46 1.57 -10.96
N GLU A 34 2.24 0.38 -10.44
CA GLU A 34 1.25 -0.59 -10.91
C GLU A 34 0.30 -0.89 -9.75
N TRP A 35 -1.01 -0.76 -10.01
CA TRP A 35 -2.04 -0.92 -8.99
C TRP A 35 -2.70 -2.28 -9.06
N LEU A 36 -2.91 -2.92 -7.91
CA LEU A 36 -3.60 -4.20 -7.80
C LEU A 36 -4.87 -4.01 -7.00
N VAL A 37 -6.02 -4.42 -7.54
CA VAL A 37 -7.29 -4.35 -6.83
C VAL A 37 -7.79 -5.77 -6.58
N GLY A 38 -7.85 -6.13 -5.29
CA GLY A 38 -8.46 -7.37 -4.81
C GLY A 38 -9.81 -7.08 -4.15
N ALA A 39 -10.49 -8.13 -3.68
CA ALA A 39 -11.81 -8.00 -3.07
C ALA A 39 -11.81 -7.16 -1.77
N ASP A 40 -10.79 -7.35 -0.92
CA ASP A 40 -10.65 -6.71 0.39
C ASP A 40 -9.37 -5.89 0.53
N SER A 41 -8.60 -5.77 -0.54
CA SER A 41 -7.26 -5.18 -0.52
C SER A 41 -6.96 -4.39 -1.78
N VAL A 42 -6.12 -3.37 -1.60
CA VAL A 42 -5.47 -2.66 -2.69
C VAL A 42 -3.97 -2.81 -2.51
N GLY A 43 -3.29 -3.20 -3.58
CA GLY A 43 -1.86 -3.37 -3.63
C GLY A 43 -1.24 -2.33 -4.56
N VAL A 44 0.01 -1.98 -4.28
CA VAL A 44 0.82 -1.20 -5.20
C VAL A 44 2.18 -1.86 -5.38
N ILE A 45 2.54 -2.09 -6.63
CA ILE A 45 3.90 -2.43 -7.06
C ILE A 45 4.54 -1.14 -7.54
N VAL A 46 5.75 -0.88 -7.06
CA VAL A 46 6.52 0.30 -7.48
C VAL A 46 7.93 -0.12 -7.87
N LEU A 47 8.59 0.71 -8.67
CA LEU A 47 9.99 0.50 -9.04
C LEU A 47 10.87 0.34 -7.79
N PRO A 48 11.97 -0.46 -7.86
CA PRO A 48 12.83 -0.74 -6.72
C PRO A 48 13.26 0.51 -5.93
N GLU A 49 13.68 1.57 -6.64
CA GLU A 49 14.10 2.84 -6.06
C GLU A 49 12.99 3.56 -5.26
N ILE A 50 11.76 3.55 -5.76
CA ILE A 50 10.58 4.10 -5.08
C ILE A 50 10.24 3.21 -3.89
N ARG A 51 10.33 1.89 -4.06
CA ARG A 51 10.04 0.90 -3.02
C ARG A 51 10.92 1.11 -1.81
N TYR A 52 12.24 1.28 -1.97
CA TYR A 52 13.13 1.48 -0.83
C TYR A 52 12.76 2.72 -0.02
N ARG A 53 12.41 3.82 -0.69
CA ARG A 53 11.95 5.05 -0.03
C ARG A 53 10.62 4.84 0.70
N LEU A 54 9.61 4.29 0.01
CA LEU A 54 8.30 4.05 0.62
C LEU A 54 8.37 3.03 1.76
N MET A 55 9.17 1.97 1.64
CA MET A 55 9.36 1.02 2.73
C MET A 55 10.02 1.66 3.94
N HIS A 56 11.03 2.52 3.74
CA HIS A 56 11.68 3.22 4.84
C HIS A 56 10.72 4.19 5.55
N GLU A 57 9.92 4.93 4.79
CA GLU A 57 8.97 5.89 5.34
C GLU A 57 7.76 5.21 5.99
N LEU A 58 7.12 4.28 5.27
CA LEU A 58 5.84 3.68 5.67
C LEU A 58 6.00 2.50 6.62
N LEU A 59 7.05 1.71 6.47
CA LEU A 59 7.28 0.46 7.23
C LEU A 59 8.57 0.48 8.05
N GLY A 60 9.19 1.66 8.23
CA GLY A 60 10.25 1.90 9.19
C GLY A 60 9.72 2.27 10.57
N GLU A 61 10.64 2.62 11.48
CA GLU A 61 10.32 3.11 12.84
C GLU A 61 9.78 4.55 12.85
N ASN A 62 9.69 5.19 11.68
CA ASN A 62 9.19 6.54 11.54
C ASN A 62 7.66 6.60 11.80
N HIS A 63 7.23 7.79 12.23
CA HIS A 63 5.82 8.18 12.31
C HIS A 63 5.53 9.16 11.17
N PRO A 64 5.40 8.68 9.92
CA PRO A 64 5.19 9.58 8.80
C PRO A 64 3.80 10.20 8.86
N GLU A 65 3.69 11.44 8.40
CA GLU A 65 2.41 12.09 8.15
C GLU A 65 1.97 11.79 6.73
N ILE A 66 0.77 11.24 6.55
CA ILE A 66 0.23 10.94 5.23
C ILE A 66 -1.14 11.56 5.06
N GLU A 67 -1.29 12.27 3.94
CA GLU A 67 -2.57 12.79 3.51
C GLU A 67 -2.95 12.24 2.15
N PHE A 68 -4.16 11.74 2.04
CA PHE A 68 -4.78 11.31 0.80
C PHE A 68 -5.84 12.33 0.40
N HIS A 69 -5.55 13.10 -0.64
CA HIS A 69 -6.50 14.00 -1.30
C HIS A 69 -7.11 13.31 -2.52
N ARG A 70 -8.07 13.93 -3.19
CA ARG A 70 -8.71 13.29 -4.35
C ARG A 70 -7.76 13.01 -5.52
N ARG A 71 -6.71 13.82 -5.67
CA ARG A 71 -5.73 13.73 -6.77
C ARG A 71 -4.30 14.05 -6.34
N SER A 72 -4.03 14.03 -5.03
CA SER A 72 -2.68 14.21 -4.52
C SER A 72 -2.45 13.39 -3.26
N ILE A 73 -1.20 13.03 -3.02
CA ILE A 73 -0.75 12.41 -1.78
C ILE A 73 0.32 13.32 -1.17
N ARG A 74 0.20 13.60 0.12
CA ARG A 74 1.29 14.18 0.90
C ARG A 74 1.91 13.09 1.76
N LEU A 75 3.22 12.92 1.68
CA LEU A 75 4.01 12.07 2.57
C LEU A 75 5.10 12.92 3.20
N ASN A 76 4.93 13.23 4.48
CA ASN A 76 5.75 14.20 5.21
C ASN A 76 5.77 15.56 4.46
N ARG A 77 6.95 15.98 4.00
CA ARG A 77 7.18 17.20 3.22
C ARG A 77 7.03 17.02 1.70
N HIS A 78 6.82 15.80 1.23
CA HIS A 78 6.73 15.52 -0.21
C HIS A 78 5.28 15.52 -0.65
N HIS A 79 5.00 16.24 -1.73
CA HIS A 79 3.70 16.28 -2.38
C HIS A 79 3.80 15.57 -3.73
N TYR A 80 2.85 14.67 -4.00
CA TYR A 80 2.76 13.88 -5.21
C TYR A 80 1.39 14.16 -5.85
N ASP A 81 1.38 14.54 -7.12
CA ASP A 81 0.19 14.91 -7.89
C ASP A 81 0.21 14.34 -9.32
N GLU A 82 1.00 13.30 -9.57
CA GLU A 82 1.14 12.68 -10.88
C GLU A 82 -0.18 12.08 -11.35
N VAL A 83 -0.79 12.71 -12.35
CA VAL A 83 -2.11 12.35 -12.89
C VAL A 83 -2.16 10.91 -13.38
N GLU A 84 -1.07 10.40 -13.94
CA GLU A 84 -0.99 9.01 -14.42
C GLU A 84 -1.09 7.97 -13.30
N VAL A 85 -0.68 8.33 -12.08
CA VAL A 85 -0.70 7.44 -10.92
C VAL A 85 -1.97 7.65 -10.11
N LEU A 86 -2.33 8.91 -9.84
CA LEU A 86 -3.42 9.29 -8.94
C LEU A 86 -4.77 9.46 -9.66
N GLY A 87 -4.76 9.53 -10.99
CA GLY A 87 -5.95 9.37 -11.82
C GLY A 87 -6.35 7.93 -12.05
N HIS A 88 -5.53 6.96 -11.61
CA HIS A 88 -5.78 5.54 -11.84
C HIS A 88 -6.91 5.00 -10.95
N PRO A 89 -7.78 4.09 -11.45
CA PRO A 89 -8.83 3.46 -10.65
C PRO A 89 -8.30 2.79 -9.37
N GLY A 90 -7.07 2.28 -9.38
CA GLY A 90 -6.43 1.71 -8.20
C GLY A 90 -6.24 2.71 -7.05
N TYR A 91 -5.91 3.98 -7.35
CA TYR A 91 -5.83 5.02 -6.33
C TYR A 91 -7.21 5.36 -5.76
N ALA A 92 -8.22 5.43 -6.61
CA ALA A 92 -9.60 5.61 -6.18
C ALA A 92 -10.04 4.46 -5.25
N ALA A 93 -9.74 3.21 -5.61
CA ALA A 93 -10.02 2.04 -4.79
C ALA A 93 -9.31 2.09 -3.43
N LEU A 94 -8.06 2.55 -3.37
CA LEU A 94 -7.35 2.73 -2.09
C LEU A 94 -8.06 3.76 -1.21
N ARG A 95 -8.46 4.91 -1.77
CA ARG A 95 -9.21 5.93 -1.02
C ARG A 95 -10.55 5.41 -0.54
N GLU A 96 -11.28 4.69 -1.39
CA GLU A 96 -12.56 4.05 -1.02
C GLU A 96 -12.39 3.02 0.10
N LEU A 97 -11.34 2.21 0.05
CA LEU A 97 -10.99 1.27 1.12
C LEU A 97 -10.75 2.02 2.44
N LEU A 98 -9.92 3.07 2.42
CA LEU A 98 -9.61 3.85 3.62
C LEU A 98 -10.81 4.60 4.19
N LEU A 99 -11.66 5.18 3.33
CA LEU A 99 -12.87 5.88 3.75
C LEU A 99 -13.91 4.90 4.32
N GLY A 100 -14.14 3.78 3.64
CA GLY A 100 -15.19 2.82 3.94
C GLY A 100 -14.85 1.79 5.02
N SER A 101 -13.62 1.79 5.56
CA SER A 101 -13.21 0.85 6.61
C SER A 101 -12.86 1.56 7.91
N GLU A 102 -13.31 1.00 9.04
CA GLU A 102 -12.93 1.48 10.38
C GLU A 102 -11.48 1.14 10.70
N GLU A 103 -11.05 -0.07 10.33
CA GLU A 103 -9.67 -0.52 10.42
C GLU A 103 -9.11 -0.88 9.03
N ALA A 104 -7.84 -0.57 8.82
CA ALA A 104 -7.08 -0.99 7.67
C ALA A 104 -5.72 -1.53 8.10
N HIS A 105 -5.18 -2.47 7.33
CA HIS A 105 -3.95 -3.20 7.62
C HIS A 105 -2.97 -3.04 6.48
N MET A 106 -1.76 -2.57 6.77
CA MET A 106 -0.69 -2.39 5.79
C MET A 106 0.44 -3.38 6.00
N PHE A 107 0.81 -4.11 4.96
CA PHE A 107 1.89 -5.10 4.99
C PHE A 107 2.48 -5.33 3.59
N LEU A 108 3.67 -5.92 3.54
CA LEU A 108 4.25 -6.37 2.26
C LEU A 108 3.70 -7.73 1.87
N ALA A 109 3.27 -7.87 0.63
CA ALA A 109 2.82 -9.12 0.02
C ALA A 109 3.68 -9.47 -1.21
N TYR A 110 3.47 -10.67 -1.75
CA TYR A 110 4.01 -11.07 -3.06
C TYR A 110 2.90 -11.72 -3.90
N HIS A 111 3.16 -11.98 -5.18
CA HIS A 111 2.31 -12.87 -5.98
C HIS A 111 3.18 -13.66 -6.97
N LEU A 112 2.76 -14.88 -7.32
CA LEU A 112 3.56 -15.80 -8.14
C LEU A 112 3.67 -15.39 -9.62
N ILE A 113 2.74 -14.56 -10.10
CA ILE A 113 2.73 -14.07 -11.50
C ILE A 113 3.75 -12.96 -11.74
N TYR A 114 4.22 -12.30 -10.68
CA TYR A 114 5.21 -11.22 -10.79
C TYR A 114 6.64 -11.75 -10.66
N PRO A 115 7.63 -11.08 -11.27
CA PRO A 115 9.02 -11.49 -11.18
C PRO A 115 9.49 -11.68 -9.73
N PRO A 116 10.38 -12.66 -9.47
CA PRO A 116 10.95 -12.87 -8.14
C PRO A 116 11.54 -11.59 -7.56
N GLY A 117 11.28 -11.33 -6.28
CA GLY A 117 11.74 -10.13 -5.58
C GLY A 117 10.81 -8.92 -5.71
N THR A 118 9.79 -8.98 -6.57
CA THR A 118 8.69 -8.00 -6.55
C THR A 118 7.98 -8.04 -5.21
N ARG A 119 7.69 -6.87 -4.66
CA ARG A 119 6.96 -6.73 -3.40
C ARG A 119 5.81 -5.75 -3.62
N ILE A 120 4.66 -6.14 -3.09
CA ILE A 120 3.42 -5.39 -3.17
C ILE A 120 3.25 -4.72 -1.80
N ILE A 121 3.11 -3.40 -1.76
CA ILE A 121 2.65 -2.71 -0.55
C ILE A 121 1.13 -2.85 -0.54
N ALA A 122 0.62 -3.69 0.35
CA ALA A 122 -0.80 -3.98 0.44
C ALA A 122 -1.44 -3.16 1.55
N VAL A 123 -2.63 -2.62 1.29
CA VAL A 123 -3.57 -2.10 2.28
C VAL A 123 -4.83 -2.96 2.19
N SER A 124 -5.25 -3.53 3.32
CA SER A 124 -6.30 -4.55 3.39
C SER A 124 -7.27 -4.26 4.52
N ARG A 125 -8.54 -4.63 4.34
CA ARG A 125 -9.55 -4.63 5.42
C ARG A 125 -9.35 -5.75 6.43
N LYS A 126 -8.58 -6.79 6.05
CA LYS A 126 -8.28 -7.96 6.88
C LYS A 126 -6.81 -7.95 7.32
N PRO A 127 -6.50 -8.36 8.56
CA PRO A 127 -5.12 -8.47 9.01
C PRO A 127 -4.38 -9.56 8.22
N PRO A 128 -3.04 -9.46 8.08
CA PRO A 128 -2.25 -10.51 7.47
C PRO A 128 -2.13 -11.73 8.40
N LEU A 129 -1.59 -12.84 7.87
CA LEU A 129 -1.34 -14.08 8.61
C LEU A 129 -0.41 -13.83 9.81
N GLY A 130 -0.94 -13.90 11.03
CA GLY A 130 -0.17 -13.59 12.25
C GLY A 130 1.06 -14.47 12.49
N LEU A 131 1.16 -15.66 11.87
CA LEU A 131 2.37 -16.48 11.93
C LEU A 131 3.55 -15.86 11.14
N LEU A 132 3.25 -15.06 10.13
CA LEU A 132 4.23 -14.48 9.22
C LEU A 132 4.60 -13.04 9.59
N TYR A 133 3.72 -12.36 10.34
CA TYR A 133 3.80 -10.91 10.54
C TYR A 133 3.73 -10.51 12.01
N LYS A 134 4.57 -9.55 12.37
CA LYS A 134 4.55 -8.82 13.63
C LYS A 134 3.90 -7.46 13.42
N GLU A 135 2.94 -7.11 14.27
CA GLU A 135 2.37 -5.76 14.29
C GLU A 135 3.41 -4.73 14.77
N MET A 136 3.45 -3.59 14.10
CA MET A 136 4.31 -2.44 14.40
C MET A 136 3.47 -1.28 14.94
N ALA A 137 4.11 -0.17 15.28
CA ALA A 137 3.39 1.05 15.62
C ALA A 137 2.40 1.40 14.49
N PRO A 138 1.14 1.73 14.81
CA PRO A 138 0.17 2.11 13.79
C PRO A 138 0.58 3.40 13.07
N LEU A 139 -0.08 3.65 11.94
CA LEU A 139 0.12 4.82 11.10
C LEU A 139 -1.18 5.60 11.02
N THR A 140 -1.14 6.86 11.45
CA THR A 140 -2.26 7.79 11.29
C THR A 140 -2.20 8.41 9.90
N VAL A 141 -3.33 8.40 9.19
CA VAL A 141 -3.47 9.03 7.87
C VAL A 141 -4.69 9.93 7.83
N SER A 142 -4.60 11.02 7.09
CA SER A 142 -5.73 11.93 6.85
C SER A 142 -6.26 11.70 5.44
N VAL A 143 -7.54 11.35 5.31
CA VAL A 143 -8.20 11.16 4.01
C VAL A 143 -9.22 12.27 3.81
N PHE A 144 -8.97 13.13 2.84
CA PHE A 144 -9.86 14.24 2.46
C PHE A 144 -10.83 13.77 1.36
N GLU A 145 -12.04 14.33 1.31
CA GLU A 145 -13.07 13.98 0.32
C GLU A 145 -12.76 14.51 -1.09
#